data_AF-E4X5Z2-F1
#
_entry.id   AF-E4X5Z2-F1
#
_cell.length_a   1.000
_cell.length_b   1.000
_cell.length_c   1.000
_cell.angle_alpha   90.00
_cell.angle_beta   90.00
_cell.angle_gamma   90.00
#
_symmetry.space_group_name_H-M   'P 1'
#
loop_
_entity.id
_entity.type
_entity.pdbx_description
1 polymer ?
#
loop_
_entity_poly.entity_id
_entity_poly.type
_entity_poly.pdbx_seq_one_letter_code
_entity_poly.pdbx_strand_id
1 'polypeptide(L)'
;MPEEPIVHMRTFIHGIAEEDLIGKQSDRLLISRVKELTAGKILVGHNIKSDLEVLEIIPTQARVRDTAEQFAWTLGKQWPSLKDLASQKLGIEIQTGAHDSKEDAFVSLLIFAKEFSSWKNDLNDDFLQKRKEENMRSSPFYCRICNIVCASSENLKAHIVGKKHAKKAKYYIY
;
A
#
# COMPACT_ATOMS: atom_id res chain seq x y z
N MET A 1 -12.98 -17.02 -14.19
CA MET A 1 -13.36 -17.57 -15.48
C MET A 1 -13.95 -16.45 -16.30
N PRO A 2 -13.30 -16.12 -17.43
CA PRO A 2 -13.81 -15.10 -18.35
C PRO A 2 -15.13 -15.56 -18.96
N GLU A 3 -16.00 -14.59 -19.23
CA GLU A 3 -17.29 -14.83 -19.90
C GLU A 3 -17.10 -14.98 -21.42
N GLU A 4 -16.03 -14.40 -21.96
CA GLU A 4 -15.64 -14.48 -23.35
C GLU A 4 -14.62 -15.61 -23.61
N PRO A 5 -14.57 -16.17 -24.84
CA PRO A 5 -13.60 -17.19 -25.18
C PRO A 5 -12.17 -16.66 -25.16
N ILE A 6 -11.27 -17.43 -24.56
CA ILE A 6 -9.85 -17.08 -24.51
C ILE A 6 -9.22 -17.35 -25.89
N VAL A 7 -8.71 -16.30 -26.51
CA VAL A 7 -8.00 -16.40 -27.81
C VAL A 7 -6.54 -16.83 -27.63
N HIS A 8 -5.88 -16.37 -26.56
CA HIS A 8 -4.49 -16.69 -26.30
C HIS A 8 -4.16 -16.57 -24.80
N MET A 9 -3.77 -17.68 -24.17
CA MET A 9 -3.50 -17.71 -22.73
C MET A 9 -2.28 -16.90 -22.29
N ARG A 10 -1.26 -16.72 -23.14
CA ARG A 10 -0.01 -16.01 -22.79
C ARG A 10 0.70 -16.56 -21.54
N THR A 11 0.58 -17.87 -21.30
CA THR A 11 1.17 -18.60 -20.16
C THR A 11 2.66 -18.33 -19.96
N PHE A 12 3.43 -18.09 -21.02
CA PHE A 12 4.86 -17.76 -20.90
C PHE A 12 5.14 -16.45 -20.15
N ILE A 13 4.15 -15.57 -20.00
CA ILE A 13 4.26 -14.30 -19.27
C ILE A 13 3.98 -14.50 -17.77
N HIS A 14 2.85 -15.13 -17.44
CA HIS A 14 2.31 -15.17 -16.06
C HIS A 14 2.21 -16.58 -15.47
N GLY A 15 2.60 -17.62 -16.22
CA GLY A 15 2.61 -19.01 -15.74
C GLY A 15 1.23 -19.65 -15.54
N ILE A 16 0.14 -19.02 -16.02
CA ILE A 16 -1.24 -19.55 -15.87
C ILE A 16 -1.61 -20.31 -17.14
N ALA A 17 -2.03 -21.56 -16.99
CA ALA A 17 -2.54 -22.42 -18.05
C ALA A 17 -4.07 -22.57 -17.98
N GLU A 18 -4.72 -23.13 -19.01
CA GLU A 18 -6.19 -23.24 -19.03
C GLU A 18 -6.71 -24.11 -17.88
N GLU A 19 -5.93 -25.12 -17.50
CA GLU A 19 -6.24 -26.04 -16.42
C GLU A 19 -6.32 -25.33 -15.07
N ASP A 20 -5.52 -24.27 -14.87
CA ASP A 20 -5.54 -23.45 -13.65
C ASP A 20 -6.84 -22.66 -13.49
N LEU A 21 -7.57 -22.46 -14.60
CA LEU A 21 -8.83 -21.73 -14.60
C LEU A 21 -10.04 -22.63 -14.28
N ILE A 22 -9.89 -23.95 -14.39
CA ILE A 22 -10.97 -24.91 -14.15
C ILE A 22 -11.48 -24.79 -12.71
N GLY A 23 -12.79 -24.61 -12.56
CA GLY A 23 -13.44 -24.51 -11.26
C GLY A 23 -13.17 -23.21 -10.48
N LYS A 24 -12.49 -22.22 -11.08
CA LYS A 24 -12.28 -20.90 -10.46
C LYS A 24 -13.55 -20.05 -10.55
N GLN A 25 -13.63 -19.07 -9.65
CA GLN A 25 -14.74 -18.11 -9.60
C GLN A 25 -14.88 -17.34 -10.92
N SER A 26 -16.10 -16.90 -11.25
CA SER A 26 -16.33 -16.05 -12.42
C SER A 26 -15.70 -14.67 -12.25
N ASP A 27 -15.26 -14.08 -13.35
CA ASP A 27 -14.58 -12.78 -13.35
C ASP A 27 -15.51 -11.70 -12.77
N ARG A 28 -16.81 -11.75 -13.09
CA ARG A 28 -17.83 -10.85 -12.53
C ARG A 28 -17.83 -10.82 -10.99
N LEU A 29 -17.76 -11.98 -10.34
CA LEU A 29 -17.75 -12.07 -8.87
C LEU A 29 -16.44 -11.55 -8.28
N LEU A 30 -15.31 -11.88 -8.92
CA LEU A 30 -13.99 -11.39 -8.51
C LEU A 30 -13.89 -9.87 -8.65
N ILE A 31 -14.35 -9.30 -9.77
CA ILE A 31 -14.39 -7.86 -10.01
C ILE A 31 -15.22 -7.15 -8.94
N SER A 32 -16.42 -7.65 -8.64
CA SER A 32 -17.26 -7.09 -7.56
C SER A 32 -16.54 -7.09 -6.22
N ARG A 33 -15.84 -8.18 -5.90
CA ARG A 33 -15.09 -8.29 -4.65
C ARG A 33 -13.90 -7.35 -4.59
N VAL A 34 -13.16 -7.18 -5.69
CA VAL A 34 -12.04 -6.25 -5.77
C VAL A 34 -12.53 -4.80 -5.66
N LYS A 35 -13.65 -4.44 -6.32
CA LYS A 35 -14.30 -3.13 -6.17
C LYS A 35 -14.63 -2.81 -4.70
N GLU A 36 -15.21 -3.75 -3.96
CA GLU A 36 -15.47 -3.59 -2.52
C GLU A 36 -14.17 -3.42 -1.71
N LEU A 37 -13.16 -4.25 -1.97
CA LEU A 37 -11.90 -4.23 -1.23
C LEU A 37 -11.10 -2.95 -1.47
N THR A 38 -11.20 -2.36 -2.65
CA THR A 38 -10.48 -1.15 -3.07
C THR A 38 -11.24 0.13 -2.72
N ALA A 39 -12.54 0.06 -2.46
CA ALA A 39 -13.39 1.20 -2.18
C ALA A 39 -12.83 2.06 -1.03
N GLY A 40 -12.70 3.36 -1.30
CA GLY A 40 -12.23 4.33 -0.30
C GLY A 40 -10.75 4.23 0.07
N LYS A 41 -9.95 3.40 -0.60
CA LYS A 41 -8.51 3.25 -0.33
C LYS A 41 -7.64 4.02 -1.34
N ILE A 42 -6.35 4.10 -1.03
CA ILE A 42 -5.31 4.52 -1.97
C ILE A 42 -4.76 3.25 -2.61
N LEU A 43 -4.71 3.21 -3.93
CA LEU A 43 -4.19 2.09 -4.70
C LEU A 43 -2.77 2.40 -5.13
N VAL A 44 -1.87 1.46 -4.84
CA VAL A 44 -0.46 1.53 -5.19
C VAL A 44 -0.17 0.41 -6.17
N GLY A 45 0.54 0.71 -7.25
CA GLY A 45 0.90 -0.29 -8.26
C GLY A 45 1.89 0.25 -9.27
N HIS A 46 2.03 -0.46 -10.38
CA HIS A 46 2.93 -0.11 -11.47
C HIS A 46 2.20 -0.29 -12.80
N ASN A 47 2.00 0.80 -13.55
CA ASN A 47 1.10 0.82 -14.70
C ASN A 47 -0.31 0.30 -14.36
N ILE A 48 -0.79 0.62 -13.16
CA ILE A 48 -2.01 0.06 -12.55
C ILE A 48 -3.28 0.46 -13.33
N LYS A 49 -3.20 1.49 -14.18
CA LYS A 49 -4.32 1.91 -15.02
C LYS A 49 -4.85 0.76 -15.90
N SER A 50 -3.96 -0.04 -16.49
CA SER A 50 -4.36 -1.17 -17.32
C SER A 50 -5.13 -2.22 -16.52
N ASP A 51 -4.69 -2.52 -15.30
CA ASP A 51 -5.39 -3.45 -14.41
C ASP A 51 -6.76 -2.92 -13.98
N LEU A 52 -6.86 -1.63 -13.66
CA LEU A 52 -8.11 -1.01 -13.22
C LEU A 52 -9.15 -0.93 -14.35
N GLU A 53 -8.72 -0.76 -15.59
CA GLU A 53 -9.60 -0.83 -16.76
C GLU A 53 -10.22 -2.22 -16.91
N VAL A 54 -9.43 -3.29 -16.78
CA VAL A 54 -9.92 -4.68 -16.80
C VAL A 54 -10.84 -4.97 -15.62
N LEU A 55 -10.55 -4.41 -14.45
CA LEU A 55 -11.38 -4.54 -13.26
C LEU A 55 -12.59 -3.60 -13.24
N GLU A 56 -12.79 -2.79 -14.28
CA GLU A 56 -13.85 -1.78 -14.38
C GLU A 56 -13.90 -0.84 -13.15
N ILE A 57 -12.75 -0.53 -12.58
CA ILE A 57 -12.61 0.39 -11.45
C ILE A 57 -12.23 1.75 -12.01
N ILE A 58 -13.04 2.76 -11.71
CA ILE A 58 -12.73 4.15 -12.04
C ILE A 58 -12.22 4.82 -10.76
N PRO A 59 -10.89 4.84 -10.51
CA PRO A 59 -10.37 5.54 -9.36
C PRO A 59 -10.45 7.05 -9.58
N THR A 60 -10.57 7.83 -8.50
CA THR A 60 -10.18 9.24 -8.60
C THR A 60 -8.66 9.31 -8.68
N GLN A 61 -8.10 10.14 -9.57
CA GLN A 61 -6.64 10.25 -9.75
C GLN A 61 -5.91 10.52 -8.43
N ALA A 62 -6.51 11.30 -7.51
CA ALA A 62 -5.96 11.57 -6.18
C ALA A 62 -5.71 10.31 -5.33
N ARG A 63 -6.32 9.17 -5.65
CA ARG A 63 -6.24 7.90 -4.90
C ARG A 63 -5.37 6.84 -5.57
N VAL A 64 -4.70 7.16 -6.67
CA VAL A 64 -3.76 6.25 -7.33
C VAL A 64 -2.33 6.71 -7.07
N ARG A 65 -1.43 5.76 -6.81
CA ARG A 65 0.00 5.95 -6.65
C ARG A 65 0.69 4.98 -7.59
N ASP A 66 0.79 5.38 -8.85
CA ASP A 66 1.41 4.59 -9.90
C ASP A 66 2.91 4.85 -9.95
N THR A 67 3.70 3.81 -9.68
CA THR A 67 5.16 3.92 -9.68
C THR A 67 5.74 4.10 -11.08
N ALA A 68 5.10 3.60 -12.14
CA ALA A 68 5.57 3.82 -13.51
C ALA A 68 5.44 5.30 -13.91
N GLU A 69 4.31 5.92 -13.56
CA GLU A 69 4.05 7.34 -13.81
C GLU A 69 4.93 8.25 -12.94
N GLN A 70 5.02 7.96 -11.63
CA GLN A 70 5.81 8.77 -10.70
C GLN A 70 7.29 8.84 -11.08
N PHE A 71 7.84 7.72 -11.52
CA PHE A 71 9.25 7.60 -11.87
C PHE A 71 9.49 7.72 -13.37
N ALA A 72 8.51 8.23 -14.13
CA ALA A 72 8.69 8.56 -15.53
C ALA A 72 9.95 9.42 -15.70
N TRP A 73 10.76 9.07 -16.70
CA TRP A 73 12.03 9.72 -17.06
C TRP A 73 13.17 9.62 -16.04
N THR A 74 12.97 9.03 -14.86
CA THR A 74 14.04 8.95 -13.83
C THR A 74 15.21 8.04 -14.22
N LEU A 75 14.97 7.09 -15.13
CA LEU A 75 15.99 6.18 -15.69
C LEU A 75 16.24 6.45 -17.19
N GLY A 76 15.96 7.66 -17.67
CA GLY A 76 16.06 8.00 -19.09
C GLY A 76 15.00 7.33 -19.98
N LYS A 77 13.98 6.69 -19.37
CA LYS A 77 12.85 6.05 -20.05
C LYS A 77 11.56 6.74 -19.63
N GLN A 78 10.67 7.04 -20.59
CA GLN A 78 9.35 7.59 -20.27
C GLN A 78 8.56 6.69 -19.32
N TRP A 79 8.65 5.37 -19.54
CA TRP A 79 7.98 4.35 -18.72
C TRP A 79 9.03 3.32 -18.29
N PRO A 80 9.72 3.53 -17.16
CA PRO A 80 10.64 2.53 -16.65
C PRO A 80 9.88 1.27 -16.23
N SER A 81 10.46 0.09 -16.48
CA SER A 81 9.83 -1.17 -16.07
C SER A 81 9.90 -1.36 -14.55
N LEU A 82 9.01 -2.18 -14.00
CA LEU A 82 9.08 -2.56 -12.58
C LEU A 82 10.42 -3.21 -12.25
N LYS A 83 10.98 -4.02 -13.17
CA LYS A 83 12.30 -4.64 -13.04
C LYS A 83 13.43 -3.60 -12.94
N ASP A 84 13.40 -2.58 -13.80
CA ASP A 84 14.38 -1.48 -13.75
C ASP A 84 14.29 -0.74 -12.42
N LEU A 85 13.06 -0.40 -11.99
CA LEU A 85 12.86 0.29 -10.72
C LEU A 85 13.23 -0.58 -9.51
N ALA A 86 12.92 -1.87 -9.52
CA ALA A 86 13.30 -2.80 -8.45
C ALA A 86 14.82 -2.87 -8.30
N SER A 87 15.55 -3.01 -9.41
CA SER A 87 17.00 -3.02 -9.42
C SER A 87 17.59 -1.70 -8.93
N GLN A 88 17.15 -0.57 -9.49
CA GLN A 88 17.74 0.75 -9.19
C GLN A 88 17.32 1.30 -7.82
N LYS A 89 16.06 1.13 -7.44
CA LYS A 89 15.51 1.68 -6.20
C LYS A 89 15.68 0.74 -5.03
N LEU A 90 15.53 -0.58 -5.20
CA LEU A 90 15.57 -1.53 -4.08
C LEU A 90 16.84 -2.40 -4.07
N GLY A 91 17.60 -2.45 -5.17
CA GLY A 91 18.79 -3.32 -5.26
C GLY A 91 18.44 -4.80 -5.37
N ILE A 92 17.23 -5.12 -5.85
CA ILE A 92 16.74 -6.50 -5.98
C ILE A 92 16.48 -6.84 -7.45
N GLU A 93 16.63 -8.11 -7.80
CA GLU A 93 16.17 -8.65 -9.07
C GLU A 93 14.86 -9.38 -8.89
N ILE A 94 13.92 -9.13 -9.80
CA ILE A 94 12.58 -9.73 -9.83
C ILE A 94 12.29 -10.23 -11.24
N GLN A 95 11.20 -10.99 -11.42
CA GLN A 95 10.80 -11.48 -12.75
C GLN A 95 11.93 -12.25 -13.45
N THR A 96 12.60 -13.14 -12.70
CA THR A 96 13.66 -14.02 -13.21
C THR A 96 13.10 -15.26 -13.93
N GLY A 97 11.79 -15.51 -13.80
CA GLY A 97 11.02 -16.51 -14.53
C GLY A 97 9.68 -15.93 -15.00
N ALA A 98 8.61 -16.75 -14.98
CA ALA A 98 7.26 -16.23 -15.17
C ALA A 98 6.94 -15.18 -14.08
N HIS A 99 6.19 -14.15 -14.45
CA HIS A 99 5.86 -13.07 -13.53
C HIS A 99 4.87 -13.56 -12.48
N ASP A 100 5.13 -13.21 -11.22
CA ASP A 100 4.23 -13.47 -10.10
C ASP A 100 3.54 -12.17 -9.67
N SER A 101 2.22 -12.15 -9.72
CA SER A 101 1.44 -10.94 -9.41
C SER A 101 1.56 -10.49 -7.96
N LYS A 102 1.90 -11.40 -7.02
CA LYS A 102 2.11 -11.04 -5.61
C LYS A 102 3.47 -10.37 -5.44
N GLU A 103 4.51 -10.89 -6.07
CA GLU A 103 5.83 -10.27 -6.15
C GLU A 103 5.71 -8.86 -6.74
N ASP A 104 5.08 -8.73 -7.90
CA ASP A 104 4.94 -7.44 -8.59
C ASP A 104 4.17 -6.40 -7.76
N ALA A 105 3.06 -6.80 -7.13
CA ALA A 105 2.29 -5.93 -6.24
C ALA A 105 3.08 -5.53 -4.99
N PHE A 106 3.82 -6.47 -4.40
CA PHE A 106 4.64 -6.23 -3.22
C PHE A 106 5.81 -5.29 -3.52
N VAL A 107 6.49 -5.50 -4.64
CA VAL A 107 7.64 -4.67 -5.06
C VAL A 107 7.20 -3.26 -5.38
N SER A 108 6.06 -3.10 -6.07
CA SER A 108 5.45 -1.78 -6.32
C SER A 108 5.17 -1.05 -5.00
N LEU A 109 4.63 -1.75 -4.01
CA LEU A 109 4.38 -1.21 -2.68
C LEU A 109 5.68 -0.85 -1.94
N LEU A 110 6.72 -1.66 -2.05
CA LEU A 110 8.04 -1.38 -1.45
C LEU A 110 8.70 -0.14 -2.07
N ILE A 111 8.64 0.02 -3.40
CA ILE A 111 9.14 1.21 -4.09
C ILE A 111 8.40 2.44 -3.57
N PHE A 112 7.06 2.38 -3.52
CA PHE A 112 6.24 3.45 -2.96
C PHE A 112 6.61 3.77 -1.50
N ALA A 113 6.80 2.75 -0.66
CA ALA A 113 7.15 2.93 0.74
C ALA A 113 8.55 3.54 0.91
N LYS A 114 9.54 3.11 0.13
CA LYS A 114 10.91 3.65 0.15
C LYS A 114 10.93 5.12 -0.25
N GLU A 115 10.15 5.47 -1.26
CA GLU A 115 10.10 6.82 -1.82
C GLU A 115 8.95 7.64 -1.24
N PHE A 116 8.28 7.16 -0.18
CA PHE A 116 7.06 7.76 0.35
C PHE A 116 7.17 9.26 0.64
N SER A 117 8.36 9.74 1.01
CA SER A 117 8.63 11.16 1.22
C SER A 117 8.49 12.01 -0.05
N SER A 118 8.74 11.47 -1.26
CA SER A 118 8.49 12.16 -2.53
C SER A 118 7.00 12.30 -2.84
N TRP A 119 6.15 11.51 -2.19
CA TRP A 119 4.68 11.51 -2.36
C TRP A 119 3.94 12.37 -1.32
N LYS A 120 4.67 12.95 -0.36
CA LYS A 120 4.08 13.68 0.78
C LYS A 120 3.29 14.92 0.39
N ASN A 121 3.61 15.56 -0.74
CA ASN A 121 2.88 16.75 -1.17
C ASN A 121 1.48 16.43 -1.72
N ASP A 122 1.25 15.18 -2.16
CA ASP A 122 -0.03 14.73 -2.74
C ASP A 122 -0.93 13.98 -1.75
N LEU A 123 -0.37 13.59 -0.60
CA LEU A 123 -1.12 13.02 0.50
C LEU A 123 -1.50 14.16 1.42
N ASN A 124 -2.79 14.49 1.49
CA ASN A 124 -3.30 15.48 2.45
C ASN A 124 -2.65 15.22 3.82
N ASP A 125 -1.90 16.20 4.34
CA ASP A 125 -1.05 16.06 5.52
C ASP A 125 -1.85 15.49 6.72
N ASP A 126 -3.16 15.77 6.74
CA ASP A 126 -4.15 15.22 7.66
C ASP A 126 -4.20 13.68 7.71
N PHE A 127 -4.08 12.96 6.58
CA PHE A 127 -4.08 11.50 6.56
C PHE A 127 -2.82 10.93 7.23
N LEU A 128 -1.67 11.52 6.93
CA LEU A 128 -0.41 11.08 7.52
C LEU A 128 -0.31 11.42 8.99
N GLN A 129 -0.84 12.58 9.37
CA GLN A 129 -0.95 13.01 10.74
C GLN A 129 -1.85 12.06 11.53
N LYS A 130 -3.04 11.72 11.02
CA LYS A 130 -3.94 10.72 11.61
C LYS A 130 -3.27 9.37 11.80
N ARG A 131 -2.57 8.86 10.79
CA ARG A 131 -1.91 7.55 10.88
C ARG A 131 -0.74 7.56 11.88
N LYS A 132 0.03 8.65 11.94
CA LYS A 132 1.05 8.85 12.98
C LYS A 132 0.42 8.87 14.36
N GLU A 133 -0.68 9.59 14.54
CA GLU A 133 -1.41 9.64 15.81
C GLU A 133 -1.96 8.27 16.21
N GLU A 134 -2.54 7.51 15.28
CA GLU A 134 -3.01 6.13 15.50
C GLU A 134 -1.87 5.19 15.92
N ASN A 135 -0.74 5.23 15.20
CA ASN A 135 0.44 4.44 15.55
C ASN A 135 1.01 4.84 16.91
N MET A 136 1.07 6.15 17.18
CA MET A 136 1.51 6.69 18.47
C MET A 136 0.59 6.22 19.61
N ARG A 137 -0.73 6.25 19.40
CA ARG A 137 -1.75 5.80 20.37
C ARG A 137 -1.76 4.29 20.58
N SER A 138 -1.30 3.52 19.59
CA SER A 138 -1.21 2.05 19.64
C SER A 138 0.06 1.55 20.33
N SER A 139 1.03 2.44 20.60
CA SER A 139 2.26 2.08 21.31
C SER A 139 1.94 1.55 22.72
N PRO A 140 2.60 0.47 23.19
CA PRO A 140 2.44 -0.04 24.56
C PRO A 140 2.94 0.95 25.62
N PHE A 141 3.67 1.98 25.22
CA PHE A 141 4.21 3.02 26.10
C PHE A 141 3.48 4.36 25.97
N TYR A 142 2.25 4.36 25.45
CA TYR A 142 1.45 5.56 25.24
C TYR A 142 0.64 5.97 26.48
N CYS A 143 0.68 7.27 26.82
CA CYS A 143 -0.13 7.87 27.86
C CYS A 143 -1.32 8.63 27.27
N ARG A 144 -2.55 8.13 27.50
CA ARG A 144 -3.81 8.73 26.99
C ARG A 144 -4.10 10.13 27.54
N ILE A 145 -3.78 10.37 28.82
CA ILE A 145 -4.07 11.65 29.50
C ILE A 145 -3.12 12.76 29.04
N CYS A 146 -1.87 12.41 28.79
CA CYS A 146 -0.86 13.37 28.38
C CYS A 146 -0.66 13.43 26.86
N ASN A 147 -1.24 12.48 26.11
CA ASN A 147 -1.09 12.31 24.65
C ASN A 147 0.39 12.27 24.21
N ILE A 148 1.19 11.45 24.88
CA ILE A 148 2.62 11.26 24.57
C ILE A 148 2.99 9.78 24.60
N VAL A 149 4.04 9.41 23.86
CA VAL A 149 4.69 8.09 23.95
C VAL A 149 5.95 8.20 24.79
N CYS A 150 6.11 7.27 25.71
CA CYS A 150 7.32 7.10 26.50
C CYS A 150 8.29 6.13 25.83
N ALA A 151 9.58 6.27 26.10
CA ALA A 151 10.62 5.47 25.46
C ALA A 151 10.68 4.00 25.94
N SER A 152 10.11 3.70 27.12
CA SER A 152 10.10 2.37 27.72
C SER A 152 8.95 2.20 28.72
N SER A 153 8.73 0.98 29.19
CA SER A 153 7.76 0.67 30.25
C SER A 153 8.10 1.41 31.55
N GLU A 154 9.39 1.49 31.88
CA GLU A 154 9.91 2.14 33.08
C GLU A 154 9.68 3.65 33.02
N ASN A 155 9.92 4.26 31.85
CA ASN A 155 9.64 5.68 31.65
C ASN A 155 8.13 5.97 31.74
N LEU A 156 7.27 5.08 31.22
CA LEU A 156 5.83 5.24 31.34
C LEU A 156 5.37 5.14 32.80
N LYS A 157 5.87 4.15 33.55
CA LYS A 157 5.59 3.98 34.98
C LYS A 157 6.01 5.22 35.79
N ALA A 158 7.23 5.74 35.53
CA ALA A 158 7.70 6.97 36.15
C ALA A 158 6.87 8.19 35.75
N HIS A 159 6.41 8.25 34.49
CA HIS A 159 5.55 9.31 33.98
C HIS A 159 4.19 9.34 34.71
N ILE A 160 3.51 8.21 34.84
CA ILE A 160 2.15 8.15 35.43
C ILE A 160 2.12 8.52 36.91
N VAL A 161 3.17 8.22 37.68
CA VAL A 161 3.29 8.63 39.10
C VAL A 161 3.80 10.06 39.26
N GLY A 162 4.23 10.70 38.16
CA GLY A 162 4.80 12.03 38.17
C GLY A 162 3.79 13.12 38.52
N LYS A 163 4.24 14.14 39.26
CA LYS A 163 3.41 15.29 39.67
C LYS A 163 2.72 15.99 38.49
N LYS A 164 3.38 16.06 37.32
CA LYS A 164 2.82 16.65 36.09
C LYS A 164 1.62 15.85 35.55
N HIS A 165 1.76 14.52 35.48
CA HIS A 165 0.68 13.65 35.04
C HIS A 165 -0.48 13.70 36.04
N ALA A 166 -0.20 13.57 37.34
CA ALA A 166 -1.22 13.60 38.40
C ALA A 166 -2.07 14.88 38.36
N LYS A 167 -1.45 16.04 38.10
CA LYS A 167 -2.18 17.30 37.94
C LYS A 167 -3.15 17.25 36.75
N LYS A 168 -2.70 16.77 35.58
CA LYS A 168 -3.57 16.59 34.40
C LYS A 168 -4.66 15.56 34.64
N ALA A 169 -4.32 14.40 35.21
CA ALA A 169 -5.25 13.30 35.46
C ALA A 169 -6.44 13.74 36.33
N LYS A 170 -6.22 14.60 37.34
CA LYS A 170 -7.30 15.16 38.17
C LYS A 170 -8.37 15.91 37.37
N TYR A 171 -8.02 16.53 36.24
CA TYR A 171 -8.98 17.21 35.36
C TYR A 171 -9.76 16.27 34.43
N TYR A 172 -9.37 14.99 34.34
CA TYR A 172 -10.03 13.98 33.48
C TYR A 172 -10.93 13.01 34.27
N ILE A 173 -11.00 13.17 35.60
CA ILE A 173 -11.78 12.32 36.52
C ILE A 173 -13.07 13.02 36.99
N TYR A 174 -13.32 14.25 36.51
CA TYR A 174 -14.56 15.03 36.65
C TYR A 174 -15.02 15.48 35.27
#